data_AF-L8G6C2-F1
#
_entry.id   AF-L8G6C2-F1
#
_cell.length_a   1.000
_cell.length_b   1.000
_cell.length_c   1.000
_cell.angle_alpha   90.00
_cell.angle_beta   90.00
_cell.angle_gamma   90.00
#
_symmetry.space_group_name_H-M   'P 1'
#
loop_
_entity.id
_entity.type
_entity.pdbx_description
1 polymer ?
#
loop_
_entity_poly.entity_id
_entity_poly.type
_entity_poly.pdbx_seq_one_letter_code
_entity_poly.pdbx_strand_id
1 'polypeptide(L)'
;MSVVSSKGKTPTTPTSSQRSKPENEEMPDAPTSGNRKELEVFLLQVELYQHFNDEKFPTQESYALWTVSYLRGEALRWVEPFLKDYFKYESDTDD
;
A
#
# COMPACT_ATOMS: atom_id res chain seq x y z
N MET A 1 11.76 -37.54 41.09
CA MET A 1 12.28 -36.33 40.41
C MET A 1 12.77 -36.81 39.05
N SER A 2 12.37 -36.35 37.87
CA SER A 2 11.48 -35.28 37.40
C SER A 2 10.92 -35.70 36.03
N VAL A 3 9.72 -35.24 35.70
CA VAL A 3 9.02 -35.42 34.43
C VAL A 3 9.60 -34.53 33.33
N VAL A 4 9.49 -34.93 32.05
CA VAL A 4 8.86 -34.07 31.02
C VAL A 4 8.56 -34.84 29.73
N SER A 5 7.31 -34.69 29.32
CA SER A 5 6.68 -35.16 28.09
C SER A 5 6.97 -34.18 26.96
N SER A 6 7.35 -34.64 25.75
CA SER A 6 7.49 -33.76 24.58
C SER A 6 6.28 -33.89 23.65
N LYS A 7 5.67 -32.73 23.46
CA LYS A 7 4.33 -32.44 22.93
C LYS A 7 4.36 -32.39 21.40
N GLY A 8 3.23 -32.77 20.79
CA GLY A 8 3.02 -32.81 19.34
C GLY A 8 3.33 -31.48 18.65
N LYS A 9 3.86 -31.58 17.42
CA LYS A 9 4.06 -30.45 16.51
C LYS A 9 2.89 -30.38 15.54
N THR A 10 2.11 -29.32 15.67
CA THR A 10 1.12 -28.84 14.71
C THR A 10 1.80 -28.38 13.41
N PRO A 11 1.13 -28.43 12.24
CA PRO A 11 1.65 -27.87 11.00
C PRO A 11 1.56 -26.34 11.05
N THR A 12 2.70 -25.63 10.98
CA THR A 12 2.72 -24.18 10.80
C THR A 12 2.48 -23.83 9.33
N THR A 13 1.34 -23.19 9.09
CA THR A 13 0.94 -22.45 7.89
C THR A 13 2.08 -21.55 7.37
N PRO A 14 2.31 -21.44 6.05
CA PRO A 14 3.30 -20.50 5.52
C PRO A 14 2.82 -19.06 5.74
N THR A 15 3.56 -18.31 6.54
CA THR A 15 3.41 -16.86 6.72
C THR A 15 3.42 -16.17 5.36
N SER A 16 2.30 -15.52 5.05
CA SER A 16 2.10 -14.67 3.89
C SER A 16 3.11 -13.54 3.87
N SER A 17 4.08 -13.65 2.97
CA SER A 17 4.83 -12.61 2.26
C SER A 17 4.85 -11.22 2.92
N GLN A 18 5.66 -11.08 3.98
CA GLN A 18 6.02 -9.78 4.52
C GLN A 18 7.09 -9.19 3.59
N ARG A 19 6.66 -8.53 2.51
CA ARG A 19 7.57 -7.74 1.67
C ARG A 19 7.91 -6.46 2.43
N SER A 20 9.18 -6.34 2.80
CA SER A 20 9.72 -5.24 3.60
C SER A 20 9.42 -3.87 3.00
N LYS A 21 8.94 -2.95 3.84
CA LYS A 21 8.81 -1.50 3.56
C LYS A 21 10.23 -0.96 3.24
N PRO A 22 10.44 -0.12 2.23
CA PRO A 22 11.73 0.53 2.05
C PRO A 22 11.99 1.43 3.27
N GLU A 23 13.03 1.08 4.03
CA GLU A 23 13.42 1.70 5.28
C GLU A 23 14.38 2.86 4.98
N ASN A 24 13.85 4.06 4.71
CA ASN A 24 14.59 5.34 4.80
C ASN A 24 13.81 6.62 4.42
N GLU A 25 12.56 6.55 3.94
CA GLU A 25 11.74 7.74 3.76
C GLU A 25 10.64 7.74 4.83
N GLU A 26 10.52 8.82 5.61
CA GLU A 26 9.43 9.04 6.56
C GLU A 26 8.13 9.17 5.76
N MET A 27 7.55 8.01 5.44
CA MET A 27 6.44 7.88 4.50
C MET A 27 5.11 7.71 5.23
N PRO A 28 4.02 8.27 4.68
CA PRO A 28 2.71 8.18 5.28
C PRO A 28 2.28 6.72 5.45
N ASP A 29 1.84 6.35 6.65
CA ASP A 29 1.23 5.04 6.86
C ASP A 29 -0.13 5.01 6.18
N ALA A 30 -0.31 4.05 5.28
CA ALA A 30 -1.53 3.92 4.53
C ALA A 30 -2.70 3.45 5.43
N PRO A 31 -3.91 3.99 5.24
CA PRO A 31 -5.08 3.54 5.98
C PRO A 31 -5.38 2.09 5.62
N THR A 32 -5.32 1.21 6.62
CA THR A 32 -5.51 -0.24 6.45
C THR A 32 -6.95 -0.70 6.74
N SER A 33 -7.75 0.14 7.40
CA SER A 33 -9.02 -0.24 8.04
C SER A 33 -10.28 0.42 7.43
N GLY A 34 -10.15 1.25 6.40
CA GLY A 34 -11.30 2.00 5.86
C GLY A 34 -11.83 3.09 6.82
N ASN A 35 -11.07 3.44 7.85
CA ASN A 35 -11.38 4.52 8.79
C ASN A 35 -11.21 5.88 8.11
N ARG A 36 -12.30 6.67 8.04
CA ARG A 36 -12.30 7.99 7.38
C ARG A 36 -11.31 8.98 7.99
N LYS A 37 -11.06 8.92 9.30
CA LYS A 37 -10.10 9.83 9.95
C LYS A 37 -8.66 9.50 9.56
N GLU A 38 -8.33 8.22 9.43
CA GLU A 38 -7.01 7.79 8.95
C GLU A 38 -6.81 8.18 7.48
N LEU A 39 -7.89 8.12 6.68
CA LEU A 39 -7.85 8.58 5.29
C LEU A 39 -7.61 10.09 5.18
N GLU A 40 -8.28 10.91 5.99
CA GLU A 40 -8.07 12.37 6.01
C GLU A 40 -6.62 12.73 6.36
N VAL A 41 -6.05 12.06 7.36
CA VAL A 41 -4.64 12.27 7.74
C VAL A 41 -3.69 11.82 6.63
N PHE A 42 -3.94 10.67 6.02
CA PHE A 42 -3.15 10.17 4.89
C PHE A 42 -3.17 11.16 3.72
N LEU A 43 -4.35 11.66 3.32
CA LEU A 43 -4.48 12.61 2.23
C LEU A 43 -3.72 13.91 2.51
N LEU A 44 -3.79 14.43 3.75
CA LEU A 44 -3.04 15.60 4.15
C LEU A 44 -1.51 15.37 4.08
N GLN A 45 -1.04 14.19 4.49
CA GLN A 45 0.38 13.84 4.41
C GLN A 45 0.88 13.75 2.96
N VAL A 46 0.06 13.17 2.07
CA VAL A 46 0.38 13.04 0.65
C VAL A 46 0.41 14.42 -0.03
N GLU A 47 -0.56 15.30 0.28
CA GLU A 47 -0.60 16.68 -0.21
C GLU A 47 0.62 17.49 0.27
N LEU A 48 1.01 17.33 1.55
CA LEU A 48 2.20 17.98 2.08
C LEU A 48 3.49 17.46 1.42
N TYR A 49 3.58 16.16 1.17
CA TYR A 49 4.71 15.56 0.46
C TYR A 49 4.81 16.14 -0.96
N GLN A 50 3.70 16.19 -1.69
CA GLN A 50 3.64 16.76 -3.03
C GLN A 50 4.10 18.22 -3.03
N HIS A 51 3.66 19.01 -2.06
CA HIS A 51 4.02 20.43 -1.98
C HIS A 51 5.54 20.66 -1.87
N PHE A 52 6.25 19.77 -1.20
CA PHE A 52 7.71 19.87 -1.01
C PHE A 52 8.54 19.07 -2.02
N ASN A 53 7.90 18.25 -2.86
CA ASN A 53 8.55 17.35 -3.82
C ASN A 53 7.85 17.43 -5.18
N ASP A 54 7.40 18.62 -5.58
CA ASP A 54 6.59 18.81 -6.79
C ASP A 54 7.38 18.42 -8.04
N GLU A 55 8.69 18.58 -8.01
CA GLU A 55 9.62 18.18 -9.07
C GLU A 55 9.64 16.67 -9.34
N LYS A 56 9.21 15.84 -8.37
CA LYS A 56 9.12 14.38 -8.54
C LYS A 56 7.87 13.95 -9.32
N PHE A 57 6.89 14.83 -9.46
CA PHE A 57 5.59 14.53 -10.06
C PHE A 57 5.30 15.47 -11.23
N PRO A 58 5.84 15.20 -12.43
CA PRO A 58 5.68 16.07 -13.60
C PRO A 58 4.22 16.17 -14.07
N THR A 59 3.37 15.19 -13.72
CA THR A 59 1.96 15.16 -14.07
C THR A 59 1.11 14.79 -12.85
N GLN A 60 -0.12 15.30 -12.81
CA GLN A 60 -1.11 14.91 -11.79
C GLN A 60 -1.37 13.40 -11.78
N GLU A 61 -1.26 12.76 -12.94
CA GLU A 61 -1.38 11.32 -13.11
C GLU A 61 -0.26 10.56 -12.39
N SER A 62 1.01 10.96 -12.57
CA SER A 62 2.14 10.33 -11.86
C SER A 62 1.99 10.45 -10.34
N TYR A 63 1.48 11.58 -9.85
CA TYR A 63 1.15 11.79 -8.45
C TYR A 63 -0.01 10.90 -7.96
N ALA A 64 -1.08 10.81 -8.74
CA ALA A 64 -2.23 9.98 -8.40
C ALA A 64 -1.83 8.49 -8.33
N LEU A 65 -1.08 7.99 -9.32
CA LEU A 65 -0.58 6.61 -9.35
C LEU A 65 0.34 6.32 -8.17
N TRP A 66 1.26 7.24 -7.86
CA TRP A 66 2.12 7.13 -6.69
C TRP A 66 1.32 7.09 -5.40
N THR A 67 0.35 7.98 -5.22
CA THR A 67 -0.52 8.04 -4.03
C THR A 67 -1.30 6.74 -3.86
N VAL A 68 -1.90 6.26 -4.95
CA VAL A 68 -2.70 5.02 -4.95
C VAL A 68 -1.84 3.79 -4.65
N SER A 69 -0.55 3.81 -5.01
CA SER A 69 0.38 2.71 -4.70
C SER A 69 0.54 2.45 -3.19
N TYR A 70 0.15 3.40 -2.34
CA TYR A 70 0.16 3.23 -0.89
C TYR A 70 -1.09 2.58 -0.33
N LEU A 71 -2.23 2.61 -1.04
CA LEU A 71 -3.46 2.05 -0.52
C LEU A 71 -3.28 0.56 -0.17
N ARG A 72 -3.91 0.13 0.92
CA ARG A 72 -3.87 -1.25 1.42
C ARG A 72 -5.29 -1.71 1.74
N GLY A 73 -5.45 -3.02 1.92
CA GLY A 73 -6.70 -3.62 2.40
C GLY A 73 -7.90 -3.26 1.52
N GLU A 74 -8.99 -2.83 2.16
CA GLU A 74 -10.24 -2.50 1.48
C GLU A 74 -10.12 -1.31 0.51
N ALA A 75 -9.25 -0.34 0.81
CA ALA A 75 -9.04 0.81 -0.06
C ALA A 75 -8.35 0.41 -1.38
N LEU A 76 -7.35 -0.48 -1.30
CA LEU A 76 -6.71 -1.02 -2.51
C LEU A 76 -7.71 -1.87 -3.31
N ARG A 77 -8.50 -2.71 -2.64
CA ARG A 77 -9.51 -3.53 -3.31
C ARG A 77 -10.59 -2.69 -4.01
N TRP A 78 -10.94 -1.54 -3.43
CA TRP A 78 -11.89 -0.61 -4.03
C TRP A 78 -11.36 0.06 -5.30
N VAL A 79 -10.09 0.47 -5.31
CA VAL A 79 -9.48 1.16 -6.46
C VAL A 79 -8.98 0.21 -7.55
N GLU A 80 -8.73 -1.05 -7.22
CA GLU A 80 -8.20 -2.09 -8.12
C GLU A 80 -8.85 -2.14 -9.52
N PRO A 81 -10.19 -2.16 -9.69
CA PRO A 81 -10.77 -2.22 -11.03
C PRO A 81 -10.43 -0.99 -11.89
N PHE A 82 -10.41 0.20 -11.29
CA PHE A 82 -10.07 1.43 -11.99
C PHE A 82 -8.60 1.44 -12.45
N LEU A 83 -7.69 0.93 -11.62
CA LEU A 83 -6.28 0.79 -12.00
C LEU A 83 -6.10 -0.17 -13.17
N LYS A 84 -6.82 -1.30 -13.17
CA LYS A 84 -6.76 -2.27 -14.27
C LYS A 84 -7.27 -1.67 -15.58
N ASP A 85 -8.39 -0.94 -15.52
CA ASP A 85 -8.95 -0.27 -16.68
C ASP A 85 -8.01 0.81 -17.21
N TYR A 86 -7.42 1.59 -16.31
CA TYR A 86 -6.41 2.61 -16.64
C TYR A 86 -5.19 2.01 -17.35
N PHE A 87 -4.56 0.97 -16.79
CA PHE A 87 -3.38 0.36 -17.42
C PHE A 87 -3.69 -0.33 -18.74
N LYS A 88 -4.92 -0.83 -18.92
CA LYS A 88 -5.38 -1.37 -20.20
C LYS A 88 -5.53 -0.25 -21.25
N TYR A 89 -6.10 0.88 -20.87
CA TYR A 89 -6.24 2.03 -21.76
C TYR A 89 -4.87 2.57 -22.22
N GLU A 90 -3.93 2.72 -21.29
CA GLU A 90 -2.56 3.16 -21.61
C GLU A 90 -1.90 2.19 -22.60
N SER A 91 -1.98 0.87 -22.34
CA SER A 91 -1.40 -0.13 -23.25
C SER A 91 -2.02 -0.14 -24.66
N ASP A 92 -3.28 0.23 -24.79
CA ASP A 92 -3.99 0.29 -26.07
C ASP A 92 -3.71 1.61 -26.83
N THR A 93 -3.15 2.63 -26.17
CA THR A 93 -2.89 3.96 -26.76
C THR A 93 -1.45 4.10 -27.30
N ASP A 94 -0.56 3.18 -26.90
CA ASP A 94 0.86 3.13 -27.33
C ASP A 94 1.12 2.33 -28.63
N ASP A 95 0.07 1.84 -29.34
CA ASP A 95 0.14 1.18 -30.67
C ASP A 95 -0.31 2.12 -31.80
#